data_AF-A0A963EGI8-F1
#
_entry.id   AF-A0A963EGI8-F1
#
_cell.length_a   1.000
_cell.length_b   1.000
_cell.length_c   1.000
_cell.angle_alpha   90.00
_cell.angle_beta   90.00
_cell.angle_gamma   90.00
#
_symmetry.space_group_name_H-M   'P 1'
#
loop_
_entity.id
_entity.type
_entity.pdbx_description
1 polymer ?
#
loop_
_entity_poly.entity_id
_entity_poly.type
_entity_poly.pdbx_seq_one_letter_code
_entity_poly.pdbx_strand_id
1 'polypeptide(L)'
;NVAEAYATIRHELEAYGHGLADKPELLCLNKIDALTEEAREEARAALADISGSEVHLVSGVSGEGITPVLRKVQAHVIERRRDHDVQRADDET
;
A
#
# COMPACT_ATOMS: atom_id res chain seq x y z
N ASN A 1 15.80 -1.80 -10.68
CA ASN A 1 14.72 -0.81 -10.93
C ASN A 1 13.65 -0.97 -9.84
N VAL A 2 12.86 0.07 -9.50
CA VAL A 2 11.72 -0.01 -8.55
C VAL A 2 10.74 -1.14 -8.90
N ALA A 3 10.57 -1.41 -10.20
CA ALA A 3 9.71 -2.48 -10.68
C ALA A 3 10.20 -3.89 -10.25
N GLU A 4 11.49 -4.16 -10.43
CA GLU A 4 12.11 -5.43 -10.03
C GLU A 4 12.08 -5.62 -8.52
N ALA A 5 12.29 -4.53 -7.77
CA ALA A 5 12.20 -4.55 -6.31
C ALA A 5 10.79 -4.96 -5.84
N TYR A 6 9.75 -4.39 -6.44
CA TYR A 6 8.37 -4.78 -6.15
C TYR A 6 8.10 -6.27 -6.44
N ALA A 7 8.48 -6.74 -7.64
CA ALA A 7 8.30 -8.14 -8.02
C ALA A 7 9.01 -9.11 -7.07
N THR A 8 10.22 -8.74 -6.61
CA THR A 8 11.00 -9.53 -5.65
C THR A 8 10.27 -9.62 -4.30
N ILE A 9 9.84 -8.49 -3.74
CA ILE A 9 9.13 -8.45 -2.46
C ILE A 9 7.79 -9.22 -2.54
N ARG A 10 7.05 -9.10 -3.65
CA ARG A 10 5.81 -9.85 -3.84
C ARG A 10 6.05 -11.35 -3.83
N HIS A 11 7.07 -11.81 -4.54
CA HIS A 11 7.44 -13.23 -4.53
C HIS A 11 7.85 -13.72 -3.13
N GLU A 12 8.60 -12.91 -2.37
CA GLU A 12 8.96 -13.23 -0.99
C GLU A 12 7.73 -13.31 -0.06
N LEU A 13 6.77 -12.39 -0.21
CA LEU A 13 5.52 -12.40 0.57
C LEU A 13 4.65 -13.63 0.26
N GLU A 14 4.59 -14.04 -1.01
CA GLU A 14 3.90 -15.26 -1.43
C GLU A 14 4.60 -16.52 -0.89
N ALA A 15 5.93 -16.55 -0.96
CA ALA A 15 6.73 -17.67 -0.45
C ALA A 15 6.69 -17.79 1.09
N TYR A 16 6.55 -16.66 1.81
CA TYR A 16 6.38 -16.66 3.26
C TYR A 16 5.09 -17.36 3.70
N GLY A 17 4.03 -17.28 2.89
CA GLY A 17 2.75 -17.92 3.16
C GLY A 17 1.91 -17.22 4.24
N HIS A 18 1.09 -18.00 4.96
CA HIS A 18 0.16 -17.51 6.01
C HIS A 18 -0.87 -16.47 5.56
N GLY A 19 -1.19 -16.44 4.25
CA GLY A 19 -2.15 -15.50 3.68
C GLY A 19 -1.73 -14.03 3.79
N LEU A 20 -0.44 -13.75 4.00
CA LEU A 20 0.06 -12.38 4.08
C LEU A 20 -0.09 -11.66 2.74
N ALA A 21 0.18 -12.37 1.64
CA ALA A 21 0.02 -11.87 0.28
C ALA A 21 -1.43 -11.52 -0.10
N ASP A 22 -2.41 -12.09 0.61
CA ASP A 22 -3.85 -11.88 0.40
C ASP A 22 -4.41 -10.71 1.23
N LYS A 23 -3.61 -10.16 2.16
CA LYS A 23 -4.06 -9.01 2.95
C LYS A 23 -4.15 -7.77 2.06
N PRO A 24 -5.10 -6.86 2.34
CA PRO A 24 -5.14 -5.56 1.69
C PRO A 24 -3.77 -4.87 1.77
N GLU A 25 -3.28 -4.45 0.61
CA GLU A 25 -1.98 -3.80 0.43
C GLU A 25 -2.19 -2.33 0.05
N LEU A 26 -1.28 -1.46 0.52
CA LEU A 26 -1.22 -0.06 0.10
C LEU A 26 0.21 0.22 -0.34
N LEU A 27 0.39 0.46 -1.63
CA LEU A 27 1.70 0.60 -2.26
C LEU A 27 2.19 2.05 -2.20
N CYS A 28 3.36 2.27 -1.62
CA CYS A 28 3.97 3.59 -1.46
C CYS A 28 5.36 3.66 -2.10
N LEU A 29 5.56 4.59 -3.04
CA LEU A 29 6.87 5.02 -3.50
C LEU A 29 7.44 6.05 -2.52
N ASN A 30 8.45 5.63 -1.75
CA ASN A 30 9.10 6.48 -0.74
C ASN A 30 10.33 7.23 -1.30
N LYS A 31 10.76 8.27 -0.59
CA LYS A 31 11.94 9.13 -0.88
C LYS A 31 11.78 10.01 -2.13
N ILE A 32 10.57 10.47 -2.40
CA ILE A 32 10.30 11.36 -3.54
C ILE A 32 11.04 12.70 -3.45
N ASP A 33 11.47 13.12 -2.26
CA ASP A 33 12.27 14.33 -2.03
C ASP A 33 13.62 14.32 -2.78
N ALA A 34 14.13 13.14 -3.13
CA ALA A 34 15.36 12.98 -3.90
C ALA A 34 15.15 12.89 -5.42
N LEU A 35 13.90 12.99 -5.89
CA LEU A 35 13.52 12.81 -7.29
C LEU A 35 12.94 14.09 -7.89
N THR A 36 13.22 14.33 -9.17
CA THR A 36 12.51 15.35 -9.96
C THR A 36 11.07 14.92 -10.21
N GLU A 37 10.20 15.86 -10.59
CA GLU A 37 8.79 15.56 -10.85
C GLU A 37 8.60 14.52 -11.96
N GLU A 38 9.39 14.61 -13.03
CA GLU A 38 9.36 13.65 -14.13
C GLU A 38 9.77 12.26 -13.66
N ALA A 39 10.82 12.16 -12.84
CA ALA A 39 11.31 10.89 -12.30
C ALA A 39 10.32 10.27 -11.30
N ARG A 40 9.62 11.10 -10.50
CA ARG A 40 8.55 10.64 -9.61
C ARG A 40 7.43 10.00 -10.42
N GLU A 41 6.98 10.65 -11.47
CA GLU A 41 5.87 10.19 -12.30
C GLU A 41 6.23 8.93 -13.11
N GLU A 42 7.44 8.88 -13.68
CA GLU A 42 7.93 7.69 -14.39
C GLU A 42 7.99 6.46 -13.45
N ALA A 43 8.57 6.63 -12.26
CA ALA A 43 8.65 5.55 -11.27
C ALA A 43 7.26 5.13 -10.76
N ARG A 44 6.35 6.08 -10.56
CA ARG A 44 4.97 5.83 -10.16
C ARG A 44 4.23 5.04 -11.23
N ALA A 45 4.35 5.43 -12.50
CA ALA A 45 3.72 4.74 -13.63
C ALA A 45 4.26 3.31 -13.79
N ALA A 46 5.58 3.14 -13.72
CA ALA A 46 6.20 1.82 -13.79
C ALA A 46 5.75 0.89 -12.65
N LEU A 47 5.64 1.40 -11.42
CA LEU A 47 5.11 0.62 -10.29
C LEU A 47 3.61 0.32 -10.43
N ALA A 48 2.82 1.27 -10.93
CA ALA A 48 1.38 1.08 -11.12
C ALA A 48 1.09 0.01 -12.19
N ASP A 49 1.84 0.02 -13.29
CA ASP A 49 1.69 -0.94 -14.39
C ASP A 49 1.91 -2.38 -13.94
N ILE A 50 2.96 -2.64 -13.17
CA ILE A 50 3.28 -3.99 -12.70
C ILE A 50 2.42 -4.46 -11.52
N SER A 51 2.00 -3.52 -10.65
CA SER A 51 1.26 -3.85 -9.42
C SER A 51 -0.25 -3.90 -9.64
N GLY A 52 -0.74 -3.32 -10.74
CA GLY A 52 -2.16 -3.11 -10.99
C GLY A 52 -2.86 -2.25 -9.93
N SER A 53 -2.09 -1.54 -9.10
CA SER A 53 -2.57 -0.87 -7.88
C SER A 53 -2.24 0.62 -7.89
N GLU A 54 -3.00 1.40 -7.12
CA GLU A 54 -2.70 2.82 -6.90
C GLU A 54 -1.37 2.97 -6.14
N VAL A 55 -0.43 3.74 -6.69
CA VAL A 55 0.86 4.03 -6.08
C VAL A 55 0.84 5.39 -5.40
N HIS A 56 1.10 5.40 -4.09
CA HIS A 56 1.19 6.60 -3.28
C HIS A 56 2.60 7.18 -3.26
N LEU A 57 2.74 8.46 -3.56
CA LEU A 57 4.01 9.18 -3.44
C LEU A 57 4.19 9.68 -2.01
N VAL A 58 5.30 9.30 -1.37
CA VAL A 58 5.62 9.74 0.00
C VAL A 58 7.08 10.11 0.18
N SER A 59 7.33 11.02 1.13
CA SER A 59 8.66 11.22 1.70
C SER A 59 8.59 11.10 3.22
N GLY A 60 9.29 10.09 3.76
CA GLY A 60 9.46 9.97 5.20
C GLY A 60 10.30 11.10 5.83
N VAL A 61 11.07 11.83 5.03
CA VAL A 61 11.95 12.92 5.51
C VAL A 61 11.18 14.24 5.57
N SER A 62 10.53 14.65 4.47
CA SER A 62 9.78 15.90 4.44
C SER A 62 8.37 15.79 5.02
N GLY A 63 7.85 14.55 5.13
CA GLY A 63 6.46 14.29 5.49
C GLY A 63 5.47 14.44 4.34
N GLU A 64 5.96 14.76 3.12
CA GLU A 64 5.14 14.85 1.92
C GLU A 64 4.38 13.54 1.67
N GLY A 65 3.08 13.63 1.38
CA GLY A 65 2.23 12.47 1.07
C GLY A 65 1.85 11.56 2.25
N ILE A 66 2.45 11.72 3.43
CA ILE A 66 2.22 10.84 4.58
C ILE A 66 0.78 10.96 5.13
N THR A 67 0.30 12.19 5.33
CA THR A 67 -1.03 12.42 5.92
C THR A 67 -2.17 11.77 5.10
N PRO A 68 -2.24 11.92 3.76
CA PRO A 68 -3.21 11.19 2.94
C PRO A 68 -3.14 9.67 3.11
N VAL A 69 -1.92 9.09 3.13
CA VAL A 69 -1.73 7.64 3.32
C VAL A 69 -2.26 7.18 4.67
N LEU A 70 -1.92 7.89 5.75
CA LEU A 70 -2.42 7.56 7.09
C LEU A 70 -3.95 7.64 7.19
N ARG A 71 -4.58 8.61 6.50
CA ARG A 71 -6.05 8.70 6.44
C ARG A 71 -6.67 7.51 5.72
N LYS A 72 -6.07 7.04 4.62
CA LYS A 72 -6.52 5.83 3.92
C LYS A 72 -6.45 4.60 4.82
N VAL A 73 -5.32 4.41 5.51
CA VAL A 73 -5.14 3.29 6.47
C VAL A 73 -6.15 3.39 7.62
N GLN A 74 -6.34 4.57 8.19
CA GLN A 74 -7.30 4.79 9.26
C GLN A 74 -8.73 4.44 8.82
N ALA A 75 -9.15 4.90 7.65
CA ALA A 75 -10.46 4.59 7.10
C ALA A 75 -10.67 3.08 6.94
N HIS A 76 -9.69 2.38 6.34
CA HIS A 76 -9.74 0.92 6.18
C HIS A 76 -9.81 0.18 7.52
N VAL A 77 -9.04 0.60 8.53
CA VAL A 77 -9.08 -0.02 9.86
C VAL A 77 -10.45 0.19 10.54
N ILE A 78 -11.03 1.38 10.41
CA ILE A 78 -12.36 1.68 10.98
C ILE A 78 -13.43 0.81 10.30
N GLU A 79 -13.44 0.75 8.97
CA GLU A 79 -14.37 -0.07 8.19
C GLU A 79 -14.28 -1.54 8.60
N ARG A 80 -13.07 -2.11 8.59
CA ARG A 80 -12.85 -3.51 8.92
C ARG A 80 -13.24 -3.88 10.36
N ARG A 81 -13.10 -2.96 11.31
CA ARG A 81 -13.56 -3.16 12.69
C ARG A 81 -15.08 -3.20 12.76
N ARG A 82 -15.77 -2.31 12.04
CA ARG A 82 -17.24 -2.28 11.99
C ARG A 82 -17.79 -3.57 11.40
N ASP A 83 -17.22 -4.04 10.29
CA ASP A 83 -17.66 -5.29 9.65
C ASP A 83 -17.50 -6.49 10.57
N HIS A 84 -16.37 -6.56 11.29
CA HIS A 84 -16.12 -7.61 12.26
C HIS A 84 -17.11 -7.58 13.44
N ASP A 85 -17.46 -6.40 13.95
CA ASP A 85 -18.42 -6.27 15.05
C ASP A 85 -19.84 -6.65 14.61
N VAL A 86 -20.24 -6.32 13.37
CA VAL A 86 -21.53 -6.73 12.78
C VAL A 86 -21.58 -8.25 12.61
N GLN A 87 -20.55 -8.85 12.02
CA GLN A 87 -20.49 -10.29 11.78
C GLN A 87 -20.60 -11.10 13.08
N ARG A 88 -19.98 -10.60 14.17
CA ARG A 88 -20.08 -11.21 15.50
C ARG A 88 -21.48 -11.14 16.09
N ALA A 89 -22.21 -10.05 15.87
CA ALA A 89 -23.58 -9.91 16.37
C ALA A 89 -24.55 -10.83 15.62
N ASP A 90 -24.33 -11.02 14.32
CA ASP A 90 -25.13 -11.94 13.49
C ASP A 90 -24.86 -13.41 13.85
N ASP A 91 -23.61 -13.79 14.14
CA ASP A 91 -23.26 -15.16 14.58
C ASP A 91 -23.79 -15.51 15.99
N GLU A 92 -24.13 -14.51 16.80
CA GLU A 92 -24.65 -14.66 18.18
C GLU A 92 -26.19 -14.69 18.27
N THR A 93 -26.91 -14.54 17.15
CA THR A 93 -28.39 -14.50 17.06
C THR A 93 -28.98 -15.72 16.35
#